data_AF-A0A2N0PGL0-F1
#
_entry.id   AF-A0A2N0PGL0-F1
#
_cell.length_a   1.000
_cell.length_b   1.000
_cell.length_c   1.000
_cell.angle_alpha   90.00
_cell.angle_beta   90.00
_cell.angle_gamma   90.00
#
_symmetry.space_group_name_H-M   'P 1'
#
loop_
_entity.id
_entity.type
_entity.pdbx_description
1 polymer ?
#
loop_
_entity_poly.entity_id
_entity_poly.type
_entity_poly.pdbx_seq_one_letter_code
_entity_poly.pdbx_strand_id
1 'polypeptide(L)'
;MVGMWQIDEEEIKKKHFSIKNLGVCYTHFMFDQNKLHITNLKQTKDYTESIIHRRRCLFCNKNKFFFSRGKNCIHHSYIVMGKNIQVPCIGQKKCGALQEYHPLVISTESSKYARYICMVCYEKKGGYVYQRVGRGVKEDPNCDNMSHHENDIKEILEAIGHWILNIATCEKSMWQKKVLIHLVRVITQLNQEKSNNTSDILIPLADTKTEIPSLFIILIILALMKFNYNLDKKLNPKNLTPKNFFEFGEALAHSTILAKNELKLHKKSLESPISIEEYCASFPLCLVQFYNGLLETLYKTKKKIID
;
A
#
# COMPACT_ATOMS: atom_id res chain seq x y z
N MET A 1 -20.37 -0.85 -19.63
CA MET A 1 -19.66 -0.13 -18.56
C MET A 1 -18.85 0.98 -19.20
N VAL A 2 -18.67 2.13 -18.54
CA VAL A 2 -17.92 3.30 -19.05
C VAL A 2 -16.66 3.56 -18.24
N GLY A 3 -16.62 3.08 -17.00
CA GLY A 3 -15.43 3.12 -16.16
C GLY A 3 -14.34 2.16 -16.58
N MET A 4 -13.25 2.19 -15.81
CA MET A 4 -12.17 1.24 -15.92
C MET A 4 -12.32 0.14 -14.85
N TRP A 5 -12.28 -1.10 -15.29
CA TRP A 5 -12.55 -2.28 -14.47
C TRP A 5 -11.44 -3.30 -14.64
N GLN A 6 -10.95 -3.88 -13.53
CA GLN A 6 -10.14 -5.08 -13.65
C GLN A 6 -11.05 -6.28 -13.94
N ILE A 7 -10.68 -7.09 -14.93
CA ILE A 7 -11.44 -8.26 -15.34
C ILE A 7 -10.74 -9.51 -14.77
N ASP A 8 -11.53 -10.54 -14.47
CA ASP A 8 -11.02 -11.86 -14.16
C ASP A 8 -10.20 -12.43 -15.34
N GLU A 9 -9.00 -12.90 -15.04
CA GLU A 9 -8.09 -13.47 -16.02
C GLU A 9 -8.58 -14.82 -16.55
N GLU A 10 -9.24 -15.63 -15.72
CA GLU A 10 -9.76 -16.93 -16.14
C GLU A 10 -10.90 -16.77 -17.15
N GLU A 11 -11.81 -15.83 -16.89
CA GLU A 11 -12.94 -15.55 -17.78
C GLU A 11 -12.49 -15.02 -19.14
N ILE A 12 -11.49 -14.14 -19.17
CA ILE A 12 -10.92 -13.66 -20.44
C ILE A 12 -10.34 -14.80 -21.26
N LYS A 13 -9.60 -15.70 -20.62
CA LYS A 13 -8.98 -16.85 -21.30
C LYS A 13 -10.06 -17.79 -21.85
N LYS A 14 -11.06 -18.13 -21.05
CA LYS A 14 -12.22 -18.97 -21.46
C LYS A 14 -12.97 -18.36 -22.64
N LYS A 15 -13.05 -17.03 -22.73
CA LYS A 15 -13.75 -16.31 -23.80
C LYS A 15 -12.85 -15.86 -24.95
N HIS A 16 -11.63 -16.39 -25.03
CA HIS A 16 -10.64 -16.08 -26.07
C HIS A 16 -10.43 -14.57 -26.31
N PHE A 17 -10.40 -13.78 -25.23
CA PHE A 17 -10.20 -12.34 -25.29
C PHE A 17 -11.27 -11.56 -26.10
N SER A 18 -12.38 -12.19 -26.48
CA SER A 18 -13.45 -11.54 -27.23
C SER A 18 -14.37 -10.75 -26.31
N ILE A 19 -14.38 -9.42 -26.46
CA ILE A 19 -15.25 -8.51 -25.69
C ILE A 19 -16.73 -8.88 -25.88
N LYS A 20 -17.13 -9.28 -27.10
CA LYS A 20 -18.51 -9.67 -27.41
C LYS A 20 -18.97 -10.89 -26.61
N ASN A 21 -18.02 -11.71 -26.16
CA ASN A 21 -18.27 -12.93 -25.41
C ASN A 21 -18.15 -12.72 -23.89
N LEU A 22 -17.76 -11.52 -23.44
CA LEU A 22 -17.71 -11.14 -22.04
C LEU A 22 -19.05 -10.54 -21.62
N GLY A 23 -19.68 -11.17 -20.63
CA GLY A 23 -20.86 -10.63 -19.97
C GLY A 23 -20.49 -9.74 -18.79
N VAL A 24 -21.37 -8.79 -18.48
CA VAL A 24 -21.39 -8.09 -17.18
C VAL A 24 -22.75 -8.35 -16.56
N CYS A 25 -22.80 -8.67 -15.27
CA CYS A 25 -24.10 -8.83 -14.62
C CYS A 25 -24.82 -7.47 -14.56
N TYR A 26 -26.14 -7.51 -14.61
CA TYR A 26 -26.99 -6.32 -14.62
C TYR A 26 -26.69 -5.38 -13.44
N THR A 27 -26.40 -5.94 -12.26
CA THR A 27 -26.11 -5.18 -11.05
C THR A 27 -24.81 -4.37 -11.17
N HIS A 28 -23.71 -4.97 -11.67
CA HIS A 28 -22.46 -4.24 -11.92
C HIS A 28 -22.63 -3.18 -13.01
N PHE A 29 -23.39 -3.49 -14.06
CA PHE A 29 -23.65 -2.54 -15.15
C PHE A 29 -24.42 -1.31 -14.66
N MET A 30 -25.46 -1.52 -13.85
CA MET A 30 -26.25 -0.42 -13.27
C MET A 30 -25.46 0.36 -12.23
N PHE A 31 -24.60 -0.32 -11.47
CA PHE A 31 -23.73 0.33 -10.50
C PHE A 31 -22.69 1.25 -11.17
N ASP A 32 -22.03 0.77 -12.22
CA ASP A 32 -21.11 1.56 -13.03
C ASP A 32 -21.75 2.85 -13.56
N GLN A 33 -23.00 2.77 -14.00
CA GLN A 33 -23.71 3.93 -14.57
C GLN A 33 -24.25 4.89 -13.53
N ASN A 34 -24.90 4.37 -12.50
CA ASN A 34 -25.75 5.19 -11.64
C ASN A 34 -25.07 5.56 -10.32
N LYS A 35 -23.94 4.92 -9.99
CA LYS A 35 -23.28 5.06 -8.67
C LYS A 35 -21.78 5.35 -8.74
N LEU A 36 -21.11 5.01 -9.84
CA LEU A 36 -19.68 5.29 -10.00
C LEU A 36 -19.39 6.54 -10.83
N HIS A 37 -20.22 6.84 -11.83
CA HIS A 37 -19.97 7.96 -12.74
C HIS A 37 -21.16 8.92 -12.74
N ILE A 38 -20.93 10.14 -13.20
CA ILE A 38 -21.99 11.13 -13.39
C ILE A 38 -23.00 10.66 -14.44
N THR A 39 -24.22 11.19 -14.33
CA THR A 39 -25.30 10.91 -15.29
C THR A 39 -24.87 11.27 -16.72
N ASN A 40 -25.35 10.49 -17.69
CA ASN A 40 -25.09 10.66 -19.13
C ASN A 40 -23.64 10.47 -19.60
N LEU A 41 -22.66 10.15 -18.74
CA LEU A 41 -21.29 9.86 -19.19
C LEU A 41 -21.25 8.77 -20.27
N LYS A 42 -22.16 7.79 -20.21
CA LYS A 42 -22.29 6.74 -21.22
C LYS A 42 -22.62 7.24 -22.62
N GLN A 43 -23.33 8.36 -22.75
CA GLN A 43 -23.66 8.94 -24.04
C GLN A 43 -22.43 9.58 -24.70
N THR A 44 -21.38 9.88 -23.92
CA THR A 44 -20.13 10.46 -24.44
C THR A 44 -19.18 9.43 -25.07
N LYS A 45 -19.46 8.12 -24.90
CA LYS A 45 -18.59 7.04 -25.37
C LYS A 45 -19.37 5.89 -25.96
N ASP A 46 -19.08 5.57 -27.22
CA ASP A 46 -19.72 4.47 -27.92
C ASP A 46 -19.27 3.11 -27.36
N TYR A 47 -20.13 2.10 -27.45
CA TYR A 47 -19.78 0.76 -27.00
C TYR A 47 -18.72 0.09 -27.89
N THR A 48 -18.61 0.50 -29.16
CA THR A 48 -17.58 0.06 -30.10
C THR A 48 -16.18 0.50 -29.68
N GLU A 49 -16.06 1.52 -28.83
CA GLU A 49 -14.79 1.97 -28.24
C GLU A 49 -14.32 1.08 -27.07
N SER A 50 -15.00 -0.03 -26.79
CA SER A 50 -14.60 -0.93 -25.70
C SER A 50 -13.27 -1.60 -25.99
N ILE A 51 -12.34 -1.54 -25.03
CA ILE A 51 -10.98 -2.08 -25.16
C ILE A 51 -10.65 -2.93 -23.93
N ILE A 52 -10.04 -4.09 -24.16
CA ILE A 52 -9.36 -4.87 -23.12
C ILE A 52 -7.87 -4.53 -23.18
N HIS A 53 -7.35 -4.00 -22.08
CA HIS A 53 -5.94 -3.69 -21.92
C HIS A 53 -5.25 -4.79 -21.14
N ARG A 54 -4.23 -5.41 -21.74
CA ARG A 54 -3.25 -6.21 -21.00
C ARG A 54 -2.13 -5.29 -20.50
N ARG A 55 -2.07 -5.05 -19.20
CA ARG A 55 -1.13 -4.10 -18.59
C ARG A 55 -0.45 -4.69 -17.39
N ARG A 56 0.80 -4.30 -17.17
CA ARG A 56 1.57 -4.71 -16.01
C ARG A 56 1.26 -3.81 -14.83
N CYS A 57 0.93 -4.40 -13.68
CA CYS A 57 0.68 -3.65 -12.46
C CYS A 57 1.98 -3.00 -11.95
N LEU A 58 1.91 -1.72 -11.57
CA LEU A 58 3.04 -0.93 -11.04
C LEU A 58 3.71 -1.58 -9.83
N PHE A 59 2.94 -2.17 -8.92
CA PHE A 59 3.46 -2.71 -7.66
C PHE A 59 3.87 -4.18 -7.74
N CYS A 60 3.00 -5.07 -8.25
CA CYS A 60 3.31 -6.51 -8.28
C CYS A 60 4.01 -6.97 -9.56
N ASN A 61 4.17 -6.09 -10.56
CA ASN A 61 4.81 -6.41 -11.84
C ASN A 61 4.15 -7.59 -12.61
N LYS A 62 2.95 -8.03 -12.21
CA LYS A 62 2.17 -9.05 -12.89
C LYS A 62 1.31 -8.41 -13.98
N ASN A 63 1.14 -9.11 -15.10
CA ASN A 63 0.17 -8.71 -16.12
C ASN A 63 -1.25 -8.92 -15.60
N LYS A 64 -2.11 -7.94 -15.85
CA LYS A 64 -3.53 -7.94 -15.51
C LYS A 64 -4.33 -7.41 -16.69
N PHE A 65 -5.61 -7.74 -16.69
CA PHE A 65 -6.53 -7.33 -17.74
C PHE A 65 -7.51 -6.29 -17.21
N PHE A 66 -7.67 -5.23 -17.98
CA PHE A 66 -8.54 -4.12 -17.65
C PHE A 66 -9.49 -3.84 -18.80
N PHE A 67 -10.76 -3.65 -18.49
CA PHE A 67 -11.76 -3.14 -19.42
C PHE A 67 -11.83 -1.61 -19.30
N SER A 68 -11.98 -0.92 -20.42
CA SER A 68 -12.49 0.46 -20.45
C SER A 68 -13.26 0.72 -21.74
N ARG A 69 -14.13 1.74 -21.73
CA ARG A 69 -14.61 2.36 -22.98
C ARG A 69 -13.73 3.55 -23.32
N GLY A 70 -13.14 3.51 -24.52
CA GLY A 70 -12.04 4.37 -24.90
C GLY A 70 -10.79 4.07 -24.06
N LYS A 71 -9.88 5.04 -23.98
CA LYS A 71 -8.55 4.80 -23.44
C LYS A 71 -8.47 4.73 -21.90
N ASN A 72 -9.33 5.45 -21.18
CA ASN A 72 -9.39 5.54 -19.71
C ASN A 72 -10.74 6.12 -19.24
N CYS A 73 -10.99 6.10 -17.92
CA CYS A 73 -12.11 6.80 -17.31
C CYS A 73 -11.75 8.27 -17.06
N ILE A 74 -12.51 9.23 -17.60
CA ILE A 74 -12.19 10.66 -17.50
C ILE A 74 -12.28 11.20 -16.06
N HIS A 75 -13.07 10.57 -15.18
CA HIS A 75 -13.26 11.04 -13.80
C HIS A 75 -12.30 10.42 -12.78
N HIS A 76 -11.65 9.31 -13.13
CA HIS A 76 -10.92 8.46 -12.17
C HIS A 76 -9.48 8.21 -12.61
N SER A 77 -8.91 9.20 -13.29
CA SER A 77 -7.60 9.19 -13.89
C SER A 77 -6.78 10.33 -13.31
N TYR A 78 -5.56 10.05 -12.86
CA TYR A 78 -4.71 11.03 -12.20
C TYR A 78 -3.30 11.03 -12.75
N ILE A 79 -2.64 12.19 -12.70
CA ILE A 79 -1.20 12.35 -12.90
C ILE A 79 -0.56 12.40 -11.52
N VAL A 80 0.41 11.53 -11.25
CA VAL A 80 1.26 11.58 -10.07
C VAL A 80 2.70 11.79 -10.52
N MET A 81 3.36 12.87 -10.08
CA MET A 81 4.72 13.24 -10.53
C MET A 81 4.89 13.23 -12.07
N GLY A 82 3.91 13.77 -12.80
CA GLY A 82 3.95 13.81 -14.26
C GLY A 82 3.73 12.46 -14.95
N LYS A 83 3.31 11.40 -14.23
CA LYS A 83 2.98 10.09 -14.78
C LYS A 83 1.49 9.78 -14.61
N ASN A 84 0.83 9.40 -15.71
CA ASN A 84 -0.56 8.95 -15.68
C ASN A 84 -0.69 7.65 -14.87
N ILE A 85 -1.57 7.64 -13.88
CA ILE A 85 -1.90 6.50 -13.01
C ILE A 85 -3.35 6.08 -13.26
N GLN A 86 -3.56 4.77 -13.26
CA GLN A 86 -4.85 4.13 -13.51
C GLN A 86 -5.12 3.06 -12.46
N VAL A 87 -6.20 3.25 -11.68
CA VAL A 87 -6.75 2.28 -10.72
C VAL A 87 -8.21 2.02 -11.09
N PRO A 88 -8.72 0.78 -11.04
CA PRO A 88 -10.13 0.52 -11.37
C PRO A 88 -11.08 1.41 -10.57
N CYS A 89 -12.10 1.94 -11.24
CA CYS A 89 -12.95 3.02 -10.72
C CYS A 89 -13.69 2.63 -9.43
N ILE A 90 -14.01 1.35 -9.25
CA ILE A 90 -14.66 0.86 -8.03
C ILE A 90 -13.81 1.07 -6.77
N GLY A 91 -12.47 1.09 -6.90
CA GLY A 91 -11.59 1.43 -5.79
C GLY A 91 -11.75 2.88 -5.33
N GLN A 92 -12.10 3.79 -6.24
CA GLN A 92 -12.06 5.23 -6.00
C GLN A 92 -13.41 5.82 -5.57
N LYS A 93 -14.47 4.99 -5.44
CA LYS A 93 -15.83 5.48 -5.19
C LYS A 93 -16.02 6.14 -3.81
N LYS A 94 -15.45 5.50 -2.78
CA LYS A 94 -15.67 5.86 -1.36
C LYS A 94 -14.36 5.97 -0.57
N CYS A 95 -13.23 5.70 -1.20
CA CYS A 95 -11.92 5.79 -0.60
C CYS A 95 -11.14 6.95 -1.23
N GLY A 96 -10.76 7.93 -0.41
CA GLY A 96 -9.95 9.09 -0.79
C GLY A 96 -8.47 8.77 -1.02
N ALA A 97 -8.09 7.48 -1.04
CA ALA A 97 -6.68 7.08 -1.19
C ALA A 97 -6.05 7.55 -2.51
N LEU A 98 -6.82 7.81 -3.57
CA LEU A 98 -6.31 8.48 -4.78
C LEU A 98 -7.24 9.64 -5.12
N GLN A 99 -6.82 10.84 -4.71
CA GLN A 99 -7.55 12.09 -4.91
C GLN A 99 -6.59 13.21 -5.36
N GLU A 100 -7.14 14.34 -5.78
CA GLU A 100 -6.34 15.50 -6.14
C GLU A 100 -5.54 16.03 -4.94
N TYR A 101 -4.28 16.36 -5.19
CA TYR A 101 -3.36 16.93 -4.23
C TYR A 101 -2.42 17.86 -4.98
N HIS A 102 -2.84 19.09 -5.23
CA HIS A 102 -2.10 20.00 -6.11
C HIS A 102 -0.80 20.47 -5.46
N PRO A 103 0.32 20.54 -6.22
CA PRO A 103 0.49 20.16 -7.63
C PRO A 103 0.96 18.70 -7.84
N LEU A 104 1.03 17.88 -6.79
CA LEU A 104 1.59 16.53 -6.81
C LEU A 104 0.72 15.50 -7.56
N VAL A 105 -0.60 15.60 -7.36
CA VAL A 105 -1.63 14.72 -7.92
C VAL A 105 -2.72 15.58 -8.56
N ILE A 106 -2.92 15.42 -9.86
CA ILE A 106 -3.86 16.23 -10.65
C ILE A 106 -4.76 15.30 -11.45
N SER A 107 -6.05 15.60 -11.57
CA SER A 107 -6.93 14.84 -12.46
C SER A 107 -6.48 14.97 -13.92
N THR A 108 -6.74 13.94 -14.72
CA THR A 108 -6.39 13.96 -16.14
C THR A 108 -7.35 13.15 -16.97
N GLU A 109 -7.62 13.62 -18.18
CA GLU A 109 -8.30 12.80 -19.18
C GLU A 109 -7.31 11.95 -19.99
N SER A 110 -5.99 12.16 -19.81
CA SER A 110 -4.97 11.45 -20.58
C SER A 110 -4.65 10.06 -20.04
N SER A 111 -4.54 9.12 -20.96
CA SER A 111 -4.15 7.73 -20.73
C SER A 111 -2.77 7.40 -21.30
N LYS A 112 -2.09 8.39 -21.91
CA LYS A 112 -0.85 8.15 -22.64
C LYS A 112 0.22 7.60 -21.68
N TYR A 113 0.75 6.42 -21.97
CA TYR A 113 1.74 5.73 -21.12
C TYR A 113 1.29 5.47 -19.68
N ALA A 114 -0.02 5.37 -19.43
CA ALA A 114 -0.57 5.12 -18.12
C ALA A 114 0.05 3.90 -17.42
N ARG A 115 0.32 4.05 -16.12
CA ARG A 115 0.74 2.97 -15.22
C ARG A 115 -0.50 2.45 -14.51
N TYR A 116 -0.75 1.15 -14.63
CA TYR A 116 -1.93 0.50 -14.09
C TYR A 116 -1.62 -0.11 -12.73
N ILE A 117 -2.59 -0.09 -11.83
CA ILE A 117 -2.51 -0.73 -10.52
C ILE A 117 -3.68 -1.69 -10.41
N CYS A 118 -3.42 -2.93 -10.03
CA CYS A 118 -4.46 -3.95 -9.84
C CYS A 118 -5.15 -3.78 -8.48
N MET A 119 -6.38 -4.29 -8.36
CA MET A 119 -7.20 -4.18 -7.15
C MET A 119 -6.52 -4.74 -5.90
N VAL A 120 -5.88 -5.90 -6.03
CA VAL A 120 -5.13 -6.50 -4.92
C VAL A 120 -3.99 -5.60 -4.45
N CYS A 121 -3.30 -4.92 -5.38
CA CYS A 121 -2.25 -3.98 -5.01
C CYS A 121 -2.80 -2.65 -4.51
N TYR A 122 -3.97 -2.23 -4.99
CA TYR A 122 -4.66 -1.06 -4.46
C TYR A 122 -4.97 -1.25 -2.97
N GLU A 123 -5.60 -2.38 -2.62
CA GLU A 123 -5.94 -2.73 -1.24
C GLU A 123 -4.69 -2.86 -0.35
N LYS A 124 -3.69 -3.62 -0.81
CA LYS A 124 -2.44 -3.82 -0.06
C LYS A 124 -1.59 -2.55 0.12
N LYS A 125 -1.96 -1.42 -0.49
CA LYS A 125 -1.18 -0.18 -0.47
C LYS A 125 -1.97 0.97 0.16
N GLY A 126 -3.00 0.67 0.96
CA GLY A 126 -3.81 1.65 1.68
C GLY A 126 -5.04 2.14 0.93
N GLY A 127 -5.36 1.55 -0.23
CA GLY A 127 -6.66 1.76 -0.87
C GLY A 127 -7.72 0.84 -0.29
N TYR A 128 -9.00 1.20 -0.43
CA TYR A 128 -10.11 0.35 0.03
C TYR A 128 -11.18 0.25 -1.04
N VAL A 129 -11.42 -0.98 -1.51
CA VAL A 129 -12.38 -1.23 -2.58
C VAL A 129 -13.77 -1.15 -2.00
N TYR A 130 -14.65 -0.43 -2.69
CA TYR A 130 -16.03 -0.34 -2.26
C TYR A 130 -16.69 -1.73 -2.25
N GLN A 131 -17.18 -2.14 -1.08
CA GLN A 131 -18.01 -3.32 -0.90
C GLN A 131 -19.47 -2.90 -0.78
N ARG A 132 -20.33 -3.47 -1.64
CA ARG A 132 -21.75 -3.17 -1.63
C ARG A 132 -22.41 -3.80 -0.41
N VAL A 133 -23.10 -3.00 0.40
CA VAL A 133 -23.95 -3.49 1.48
C VAL A 133 -25.31 -4.00 1.00
N GLY A 134 -25.84 -4.98 1.73
CA GLY A 134 -27.17 -5.54 1.51
C GLY A 134 -28.30 -4.53 1.75
N ARG A 135 -29.54 -4.90 1.41
CA ARG A 135 -30.72 -4.07 1.70
C ARG A 135 -30.93 -3.99 3.22
N GLY A 136 -31.20 -2.77 3.73
CA GLY A 136 -31.50 -2.54 5.15
C GLY A 136 -30.36 -1.97 6.00
N VAL A 137 -29.15 -1.82 5.43
CA VAL A 137 -28.05 -1.13 6.12
C VAL A 137 -28.25 0.38 6.02
N LYS A 138 -28.25 1.06 7.18
CA LYS A 138 -28.51 2.51 7.29
C LYS A 138 -27.34 3.38 6.82
N GLU A 139 -26.10 2.92 7.02
CA GLU A 139 -24.88 3.63 6.64
C GLU A 139 -24.04 2.82 5.65
N ASP A 140 -23.71 3.41 4.51
CA ASP A 140 -22.85 2.80 3.50
C ASP A 140 -21.39 2.83 4.00
N PRO A 141 -20.70 1.68 4.13
CA PRO A 141 -19.35 1.65 4.65
C PRO A 141 -18.41 2.48 3.77
N ASN A 142 -17.71 3.40 4.43
CA ASN A 142 -16.63 4.22 3.88
C ASN A 142 -15.39 4.05 4.76
N CYS A 143 -14.29 4.65 4.34
CA CYS A 143 -13.03 4.52 5.08
C CYS A 143 -13.07 5.19 6.47
N ASP A 144 -13.88 6.25 6.64
CA ASP A 144 -14.02 6.98 7.90
C ASP A 144 -14.71 6.11 8.96
N ASN A 145 -15.86 5.52 8.62
CA ASN A 145 -16.65 4.70 9.54
C ASN A 145 -15.98 3.35 9.84
N MET A 146 -15.09 2.89 8.97
CA MET A 146 -14.35 1.63 9.12
C MET A 146 -12.94 1.81 9.69
N SER A 147 -12.54 3.03 10.05
CA SER A 147 -11.23 3.34 10.63
C SER A 147 -10.06 2.81 9.80
N HIS A 148 -10.23 2.82 8.48
CA HIS A 148 -9.32 2.16 7.54
C HIS A 148 -7.95 2.86 7.44
N HIS A 149 -7.86 4.14 7.80
CA HIS A 149 -6.66 4.96 7.65
C HIS A 149 -5.98 5.33 8.97
N GLU A 150 -6.33 4.70 10.10
CA GLU A 150 -5.77 5.05 11.42
C GLU A 150 -4.23 4.95 11.49
N ASN A 151 -3.63 4.03 10.74
CA ASN A 151 -2.19 3.79 10.76
C ASN A 151 -1.43 4.48 9.61
N ASP A 152 -2.11 5.17 8.70
CA ASP A 152 -1.50 5.70 7.47
C ASP A 152 -0.30 6.61 7.76
N ILE A 153 -0.42 7.51 8.75
CA ILE A 153 0.67 8.44 9.12
C ILE A 153 1.93 7.67 9.52
N LYS A 154 1.77 6.65 10.39
CA LYS A 154 2.89 5.82 10.85
C LYS A 154 3.51 5.07 9.68
N GLU A 155 2.69 4.47 8.82
CA GLU A 155 3.17 3.69 7.67
C GLU A 155 3.86 4.56 6.62
N ILE A 156 3.40 5.80 6.40
CA ILE A 156 4.05 6.79 5.53
C ILE A 156 5.44 7.12 6.08
N LEU A 157 5.55 7.42 7.38
CA LEU A 157 6.83 7.74 8.02
C LEU A 157 7.80 6.56 7.95
N GLU A 158 7.32 5.34 8.21
CA GLU A 158 8.13 4.12 8.04
C GLU A 158 8.60 3.97 6.59
N ALA A 159 7.73 4.15 5.60
CA ALA A 159 8.07 4.03 4.18
C ALA A 159 9.14 5.05 3.74
N ILE A 160 9.01 6.31 4.19
CA ILE A 160 10.00 7.36 3.94
C ILE A 160 11.32 7.02 4.63
N GLY A 161 11.30 6.54 5.88
CA GLY A 161 12.49 6.11 6.60
C GLY A 161 13.26 5.01 5.86
N HIS A 162 12.55 3.97 5.37
CA HIS A 162 13.18 2.90 4.57
C HIS A 162 13.74 3.41 3.24
N TRP A 163 13.08 4.39 2.60
CA TRP A 163 13.61 5.02 1.40
C TRP A 163 14.91 5.80 1.68
N ILE A 164 15.00 6.51 2.81
CA ILE A 164 16.22 7.19 3.25
C ILE A 164 17.34 6.17 3.49
N LEU A 165 17.06 5.07 4.19
CA LEU A 165 18.04 3.99 4.42
C LEU A 165 18.54 3.39 3.10
N ASN A 166 17.66 3.22 2.11
CA ASN A 166 18.04 2.76 0.77
C ASN A 166 18.93 3.76 0.01
N ILE A 167 18.81 5.07 0.30
CA ILE A 167 19.74 6.07 -0.26
C ILE A 167 21.10 5.97 0.43
N ALA A 168 21.13 5.76 1.75
CA ALA A 168 22.38 5.60 2.49
C ALA A 168 23.24 4.42 1.99
N THR A 169 22.62 3.38 1.44
CA THR A 169 23.31 2.24 0.83
C THR A 169 23.61 2.40 -0.67
N CYS A 170 23.17 3.49 -1.32
CA CYS A 170 23.42 3.73 -2.74
C CYS A 170 24.85 4.20 -3.01
N GLU A 171 25.52 3.65 -4.03
CA GLU A 171 26.90 4.02 -4.41
C GLU A 171 27.05 5.48 -4.89
N LYS A 172 25.95 6.20 -5.14
CA LYS A 172 25.94 7.55 -5.72
C LYS A 172 26.16 8.63 -4.66
N SER A 173 27.41 8.85 -4.27
CA SER A 173 27.79 9.83 -3.22
C SER A 173 27.26 11.25 -3.42
N MET A 174 27.22 11.77 -4.65
CA MET A 174 26.64 13.09 -4.92
C MET A 174 25.14 13.16 -4.67
N TRP A 175 24.40 12.08 -5.00
CA TRP A 175 22.96 12.01 -4.73
C TRP A 175 22.69 11.95 -3.22
N GLN A 176 23.48 11.15 -2.49
CA GLN A 176 23.40 11.09 -1.03
C GLN A 176 23.61 12.46 -0.38
N LYS A 177 24.67 13.18 -0.79
CA LYS A 177 24.93 14.55 -0.31
C LYS A 177 23.77 15.49 -0.58
N LYS A 178 23.19 15.45 -1.78
CA LYS A 178 22.05 16.30 -2.15
C LYS A 178 20.83 16.02 -1.26
N VAL A 179 20.47 14.76 -1.08
CA VAL A 179 19.35 14.36 -0.20
C VAL A 179 19.62 14.80 1.23
N LEU A 180 20.83 14.58 1.75
CA LEU A 180 21.20 14.95 3.11
C LEU A 180 21.06 16.45 3.36
N ILE A 181 21.52 17.30 2.43
CA ILE A 181 21.36 18.77 2.53
C ILE A 181 19.89 19.16 2.65
N HIS A 182 19.01 18.55 1.84
CA HIS A 182 17.57 18.82 1.93
C HIS A 182 16.95 18.32 3.23
N LEU A 183 17.31 17.12 3.69
CA LEU A 183 16.81 16.57 4.95
C LEU A 183 17.27 17.39 6.16
N VAL A 184 18.54 17.82 6.20
CA VAL A 184 19.05 18.67 7.28
C VAL A 184 18.24 19.95 7.38
N ARG A 185 17.92 20.62 6.27
CA ARG A 185 17.09 21.82 6.26
C ARG A 185 15.70 21.56 6.88
N VAL A 186 15.04 20.48 6.46
CA VAL A 186 13.71 20.10 6.97
C VAL A 186 13.78 19.80 8.48
N ILE A 187 14.77 19.03 8.92
CA ILE A 187 14.93 18.69 10.35
C ILE A 187 15.19 19.95 11.18
N THR A 188 16.03 20.87 10.70
CA THR A 188 16.30 22.12 11.42
C THR A 188 15.06 23.00 11.53
N GLN A 189 14.24 23.08 10.48
CA GLN A 189 12.98 23.82 10.48
C GLN A 189 11.98 23.23 11.49
N LEU A 190 11.74 21.91 11.42
CA LEU A 190 10.83 21.23 12.35
C LEU A 190 11.28 21.35 13.81
N ASN A 191 12.59 21.36 14.07
CA ASN A 191 13.12 21.53 15.42
C ASN A 191 12.91 22.96 15.96
N GLN A 192 12.97 23.98 15.09
CA GLN A 192 12.67 25.37 15.44
C GLN A 192 11.17 25.57 15.73
N GLU A 193 10.29 24.95 14.95
CA GLU A 193 8.84 24.96 15.18
C GLU A 193 8.47 24.30 16.51
N LYS A 194 9.20 23.24 16.91
CA LYS A 194 9.00 22.57 18.20
C LYS A 194 9.48 23.42 19.39
N SER A 195 10.46 24.31 19.21
CA SER A 195 11.02 25.14 20.29
C SER A 195 10.34 26.49 20.46
N ASN A 196 9.67 27.01 19.42
CA ASN A 196 9.07 28.34 19.45
C ASN A 196 7.58 28.25 19.82
N ASN A 197 7.25 28.68 21.04
CA ASN A 197 5.93 29.29 21.28
C ASN A 197 5.91 30.59 20.45
N THR A 198 5.28 30.55 19.27
CA THR A 198 4.96 31.71 18.39
C THR A 198 6.06 32.75 18.19
N SER A 199 6.72 32.74 17.04
CA SER A 199 7.04 34.00 16.34
C SER A 199 7.30 33.76 14.85
N ASP A 200 6.76 34.67 14.07
CA ASP A 200 6.63 34.68 12.63
C ASP A 200 7.96 34.60 11.88
N ILE A 201 8.21 33.48 11.22
CA ILE A 201 8.78 33.49 9.86
C ILE A 201 7.92 32.53 9.03
N LEU A 202 6.71 32.99 8.70
CA LEU A 202 5.90 32.39 7.65
C LEU A 202 6.63 32.61 6.32
N ILE A 203 7.34 31.58 5.84
CA ILE A 203 7.32 31.37 4.39
C ILE A 203 5.85 31.12 4.07
N PRO A 204 5.21 31.85 3.14
CA PRO A 204 3.84 31.55 2.78
C PRO A 204 3.83 30.14 2.21
N LEU A 205 3.39 29.17 3.01
CA LEU A 205 2.79 27.97 2.48
C LEU A 205 1.54 28.52 1.79
N ALA A 206 1.65 28.78 0.48
CA ALA A 206 0.54 29.27 -0.32
C ALA A 206 -0.71 28.46 0.05
N ASP A 207 -1.82 29.15 0.28
CA ASP A 207 -3.15 28.64 0.64
C ASP A 207 -3.54 27.35 -0.09
N THR A 208 -3.02 26.23 0.39
CA THR A 208 -3.45 24.89 0.03
C THR A 208 -3.70 24.22 1.36
N LYS A 209 -4.95 23.82 1.63
CA LYS A 209 -5.29 22.95 2.75
C LYS A 209 -4.16 21.95 2.94
N THR A 210 -3.48 21.99 4.08
CA THR A 210 -2.37 21.12 4.47
C THR A 210 -2.91 19.72 4.76
N GLU A 211 -3.54 19.09 3.77
CA GLU A 211 -3.89 17.69 3.83
C GLU A 211 -2.60 16.90 3.60
N ILE A 212 -2.42 15.78 4.29
CA ILE A 212 -1.27 14.90 4.06
C ILE A 212 -1.66 13.99 2.89
N PRO A 213 -0.81 13.80 1.86
CA PRO A 213 -1.09 12.81 0.82
C PRO A 213 -1.34 11.44 1.45
N SER A 214 -2.33 10.70 0.93
CA SER A 214 -2.62 9.35 1.41
C SER A 214 -1.40 8.43 1.34
N LEU A 215 -1.40 7.38 2.16
CA LEU A 215 -0.37 6.33 2.09
C LEU A 215 -0.22 5.80 0.66
N PHE A 216 -1.35 5.56 -0.01
CA PHE A 216 -1.36 5.05 -1.38
C PHE A 216 -0.63 5.98 -2.38
N ILE A 217 -0.84 7.30 -2.29
CA ILE A 217 -0.14 8.29 -3.14
C ILE A 217 1.37 8.26 -2.86
N ILE A 218 1.78 8.24 -1.59
CA ILE A 218 3.20 8.16 -1.21
C ILE A 218 3.84 6.87 -1.75
N LEU A 219 3.16 5.73 -1.65
CA LEU A 219 3.68 4.47 -2.17
C LEU A 219 3.77 4.45 -3.70
N ILE A 220 2.86 5.14 -4.42
CA ILE A 220 2.99 5.34 -5.87
C ILE A 220 4.26 6.14 -6.18
N ILE A 221 4.48 7.25 -5.48
CA ILE A 221 5.66 8.11 -5.66
C ILE A 221 6.95 7.31 -5.49
N LEU A 222 7.04 6.56 -4.40
CA LEU A 222 8.18 5.68 -4.14
C LEU A 222 8.38 4.64 -5.26
N ALA A 223 7.31 4.00 -5.73
CA ALA A 223 7.38 3.04 -6.83
C ALA A 223 7.83 3.69 -8.15
N LEU A 224 7.38 4.92 -8.45
CA LEU A 224 7.83 5.68 -9.62
C LEU A 224 9.32 6.07 -9.53
N MET A 225 9.82 6.29 -8.32
CA MET A 225 11.25 6.47 -8.02
C MET A 225 12.04 5.15 -8.04
N LYS A 226 11.40 4.03 -8.42
CA LYS A 226 11.95 2.67 -8.44
C LYS A 226 12.30 2.12 -7.05
N PHE A 227 11.67 2.63 -6.00
CA PHE A 227 11.74 2.08 -4.65
C PHE A 227 10.46 1.31 -4.32
N ASN A 228 10.54 -0.02 -4.29
CA ASN A 228 9.39 -0.85 -3.97
C ASN A 228 9.31 -1.11 -2.47
N TYR A 229 8.61 -0.24 -1.74
CA TYR A 229 8.34 -0.45 -0.33
C TYR A 229 7.33 -1.58 -0.13
N ASN A 230 7.71 -2.58 0.66
CA ASN A 230 6.84 -3.69 0.99
C ASN A 230 6.41 -3.62 2.47
N LEU A 231 5.15 -3.26 2.70
CA LEU A 231 4.52 -3.22 4.02
C LEU A 231 4.68 -4.56 4.77
N ASP A 232 4.61 -5.68 4.04
CA ASP A 232 4.70 -7.03 4.61
C ASP A 232 6.14 -7.49 4.91
N LYS A 233 7.17 -6.76 4.45
CA LYS A 233 8.59 -7.14 4.64
C LYS A 233 9.40 -5.95 5.14
N LYS A 234 9.24 -5.64 6.43
CA LYS A 234 10.05 -4.64 7.12
C LYS A 234 11.55 -5.01 7.17
N LEU A 235 11.87 -6.31 7.14
CA LEU A 235 13.25 -6.81 7.05
C LEU A 235 13.52 -7.45 5.68
N ASN A 236 14.52 -6.91 4.96
CA ASN A 236 15.04 -7.51 3.73
C ASN A 236 16.35 -8.25 4.05
N PRO A 237 16.41 -9.59 3.93
CA PRO A 237 17.62 -10.36 4.24
C PRO A 237 18.84 -9.91 3.44
N LYS A 238 18.65 -9.38 2.23
CA LYS A 238 19.75 -8.89 1.38
C LYS A 238 20.45 -7.65 1.91
N ASN A 239 19.81 -6.94 2.84
CA ASN A 239 20.34 -5.72 3.45
C ASN A 239 20.95 -6.00 4.84
N LEU A 240 20.92 -7.25 5.30
CA LEU A 240 21.47 -7.65 6.60
C LEU A 240 22.87 -8.20 6.42
N THR A 241 23.78 -7.74 7.27
CA THR A 241 25.16 -8.24 7.39
C THR A 241 25.28 -9.22 8.55
N PRO A 242 26.33 -10.05 8.62
CA PRO A 242 26.61 -10.89 9.79
C PRO A 242 26.57 -10.12 11.11
N LYS A 243 27.03 -8.85 11.12
CA LYS A 243 26.98 -7.98 12.30
C LYS A 243 25.56 -7.70 12.78
N ASN A 244 24.61 -7.51 11.86
CA ASN A 244 23.22 -7.25 12.25
C ASN A 244 22.57 -8.46 12.92
N PHE A 245 22.94 -9.69 12.52
CA PHE A 245 22.46 -10.89 13.19
C PHE A 245 23.06 -11.04 14.58
N PHE A 246 24.33 -10.65 14.75
CA PHE A 246 24.98 -10.61 16.05
C PHE A 246 24.30 -9.59 16.99
N GLU A 247 24.14 -8.35 16.54
CA GLU A 247 23.46 -7.27 17.29
C GLU A 247 22.01 -7.66 17.65
N PHE A 248 21.30 -8.35 16.74
CA PHE A 248 19.98 -8.91 17.05
C PHE A 248 20.05 -9.99 18.14
N GLY A 249 21.05 -10.86 18.08
CA GLY A 249 21.29 -11.87 19.12
C GLY A 249 21.55 -11.25 20.49
N GLU A 250 22.36 -10.20 20.56
CA GLU A 250 22.60 -9.45 21.80
C GLU A 250 21.30 -8.82 22.33
N ALA A 251 20.53 -8.16 21.47
CA ALA A 251 19.24 -7.57 21.86
C ALA A 251 18.27 -8.62 22.40
N LEU A 252 18.18 -9.78 21.74
CA LEU A 252 17.33 -10.90 22.17
C LEU A 252 17.78 -11.46 23.53
N ALA A 253 19.09 -11.60 23.74
CA ALA A 253 19.64 -12.04 25.02
C ALA A 253 19.31 -11.05 26.14
N HIS A 254 19.49 -9.74 25.91
CA HIS A 254 19.14 -8.70 26.87
C HIS A 254 17.64 -8.70 27.22
N SER A 255 16.76 -8.79 26.21
CA SER A 255 15.31 -8.90 26.46
C SER A 255 14.96 -10.15 27.29
N THR A 256 15.63 -11.28 27.03
CA THR A 256 15.44 -12.52 27.80
C THR A 256 15.89 -12.35 29.25
N ILE A 257 17.03 -11.69 29.48
CA ILE A 257 17.55 -11.40 30.83
C ILE A 257 16.57 -10.50 31.60
N LEU A 258 15.99 -9.50 30.96
CA LEU A 258 14.99 -8.63 31.58
C LEU A 258 13.71 -9.40 31.96
N ALA A 259 13.32 -10.39 31.15
CA ALA A 259 12.19 -11.27 31.43
C ALA A 259 12.48 -12.37 32.47
N LYS A 260 13.66 -12.37 33.12
CA LYS A 260 14.05 -13.37 34.12
C LYS A 260 13.06 -13.51 35.27
N ASN A 261 12.37 -12.44 35.65
CA ASN A 261 11.36 -12.49 36.71
C ASN A 261 10.10 -13.25 36.27
N GLU A 262 9.68 -13.15 35.00
CA GLU A 262 8.58 -13.94 34.43
C GLU A 262 8.94 -15.43 34.40
N LEU A 263 10.17 -15.75 33.98
CA LEU A 263 10.69 -17.12 33.99
C LEU A 263 10.70 -17.73 35.40
N LYS A 264 11.00 -16.94 36.43
CA LYS A 264 10.95 -17.40 37.83
C LYS A 264 9.52 -17.69 38.29
N LEU A 265 8.55 -16.85 37.89
CA LEU A 265 7.13 -17.05 38.21
C LEU A 265 6.61 -18.36 37.60
N HIS A 266 7.05 -18.68 36.38
CA HIS A 266 6.60 -19.86 35.64
C HIS A 266 7.52 -21.07 35.80
N LYS A 267 8.42 -21.07 36.80
CA LYS A 267 9.42 -22.11 37.01
C LYS A 267 8.84 -23.52 37.02
N LYS A 268 7.71 -23.74 37.71
CA LYS A 268 7.05 -25.04 37.78
C LYS A 268 6.57 -25.53 36.40
N SER A 269 5.93 -24.66 35.62
CA SER A 269 5.47 -24.97 34.27
C SER A 269 6.63 -25.16 33.28
N LEU A 270 7.82 -24.61 33.57
CA LEU A 270 9.03 -24.86 32.78
C LEU A 270 9.72 -26.18 33.15
N GLU A 271 9.73 -26.57 34.43
CA GLU A 271 10.37 -27.79 34.92
C GLU A 271 9.49 -29.04 34.74
N SER A 272 8.17 -28.88 34.78
CA SER A 272 7.21 -29.98 34.68
C SER A 272 5.91 -29.53 33.97
N PRO A 273 5.98 -29.19 32.67
CA PRO A 273 4.82 -28.80 31.88
C PRO A 273 3.85 -29.98 31.68
N ILE A 274 2.56 -29.67 31.60
CA ILE A 274 1.48 -30.64 31.30
C ILE A 274 1.40 -30.90 29.78
N SER A 275 1.82 -29.93 28.96
CA SER A 275 1.91 -30.06 27.50
C SER A 275 3.02 -29.21 26.88
N ILE A 276 3.34 -29.46 25.61
CA ILE A 276 4.31 -28.65 24.86
C ILE A 276 3.81 -27.20 24.71
N GLU A 277 2.51 -27.01 24.53
CA GLU A 277 1.90 -25.69 24.40
C GLU A 277 2.05 -24.88 25.70
N GLU A 278 1.85 -25.50 26.86
CA GLU A 278 2.09 -24.85 28.17
C GLU A 278 3.57 -24.50 28.35
N TYR A 279 4.46 -25.44 27.98
CA TYR A 279 5.91 -25.21 28.04
C TYR A 279 6.31 -24.02 27.19
N CYS A 280 5.85 -23.96 25.93
CA CYS A 280 6.13 -22.84 25.03
C CYS A 280 5.52 -21.52 25.52
N ALA A 281 4.28 -21.52 26.03
CA ALA A 281 3.62 -20.34 26.56
C ALA A 281 4.29 -19.78 27.83
N SER A 282 5.07 -20.62 28.53
CA SER A 282 5.80 -20.23 29.74
C SER A 282 7.08 -19.43 29.47
N PHE A 283 7.57 -19.39 28.22
CA PHE A 283 8.73 -18.59 27.85
C PHE A 283 8.37 -17.11 27.57
N PRO A 284 9.35 -16.19 27.73
CA PRO A 284 9.21 -14.80 27.32
C PRO A 284 8.75 -14.68 25.87
N LEU A 285 7.77 -13.81 25.65
CA LEU A 285 7.11 -13.65 24.34
C LEU A 285 8.12 -13.38 23.20
N CYS A 286 9.21 -12.64 23.48
CA CYS A 286 10.23 -12.36 22.48
C CYS A 286 10.92 -13.62 21.94
N LEU A 287 11.19 -14.62 22.78
CA LEU A 287 11.80 -15.89 22.38
C LEU A 287 10.80 -16.75 21.60
N VAL A 288 9.56 -16.84 22.09
CA VAL A 288 8.49 -17.61 21.43
C VAL A 288 8.25 -17.07 20.02
N GLN A 289 8.12 -15.74 19.87
CA GLN A 289 7.93 -15.10 18.57
C GLN A 289 9.13 -15.29 17.63
N PHE A 290 10.36 -15.22 18.16
CA PHE A 290 11.57 -15.48 17.37
C PHE A 290 11.57 -16.91 16.80
N TYR A 291 11.39 -17.93 17.64
CA TYR A 291 11.42 -19.32 17.19
C TYR A 291 10.22 -19.65 16.28
N ASN A 292 9.02 -19.14 16.58
CA ASN A 292 7.86 -19.30 15.71
C ASN A 292 8.11 -18.71 14.33
N GLY A 293 8.60 -17.46 14.25
CA GLY A 293 8.92 -16.82 12.98
C GLY A 293 9.98 -17.58 12.18
N LEU A 294 11.02 -18.09 12.84
CA LEU A 294 12.08 -18.89 12.23
C LEU A 294 11.54 -20.23 11.69
N LEU A 295 10.88 -21.01 12.54
CA LEU A 295 10.39 -22.36 12.22
C LEU A 295 9.29 -22.32 11.16
N GLU A 296 8.32 -21.41 11.28
CA GLU A 296 7.27 -21.24 10.28
C GLU A 296 7.85 -20.88 8.90
N THR A 297 8.84 -19.99 8.87
CA THR A 297 9.47 -19.56 7.61
C THR A 297 10.20 -20.73 6.97
N LEU A 298 10.97 -21.50 7.74
CA LEU A 298 11.66 -22.70 7.26
C LEU A 298 10.66 -23.75 6.75
N TYR A 299 9.60 -24.02 7.50
CA TYR A 299 8.56 -24.97 7.12
C TYR A 299 7.82 -24.56 5.83
N LYS A 300 7.34 -23.31 5.75
CA LYS A 300 6.66 -22.76 4.56
C LYS A 300 7.58 -22.77 3.34
N THR A 301 8.88 -22.54 3.52
CA THR A 301 9.87 -22.58 2.43
C THR A 301 10.10 -24.00 1.94
N LYS A 302 10.24 -24.97 2.87
CA LYS A 302 10.36 -26.39 2.51
C LYS A 302 9.15 -26.89 1.74
N LYS A 303 7.93 -26.53 2.16
CA LYS A 303 6.69 -26.92 1.47
C LYS A 303 6.64 -26.42 0.02
N LYS A 304 7.05 -25.17 -0.23
CA LYS A 304 7.14 -24.58 -1.59
C LYS A 304 8.16 -25.23 -2.53
N ILE A 305 9.05 -26.08 -2.02
CA ILE A 305 10.03 -26.81 -2.84
C ILE A 305 9.49 -28.19 -3.24
N ILE A 306 8.48 -28.70 -2.51
CA ILE A 306 7.88 -30.02 -2.71
C ILE A 306 6.63 -29.94 -3.61
N ASP A 307 5.98 -28.78 -3.68
CA ASP A 307 4.89 -28.45 -4.62
C ASP A 307 5.42 -27.73 -5.89
#